data_AF-A0A944S5L8-F1
#
_entry.id   AF-A0A944S5L8-F1
#
_cell.length_a   1.000
_cell.length_b   1.000
_cell.length_c   1.000
_cell.angle_alpha   90.00
_cell.angle_beta   90.00
_cell.angle_gamma   90.00
#
_symmetry.space_group_name_H-M   'P 1'
#
loop_
_entity.id
_entity.type
_entity.pdbx_description
1 polymer ?
#
loop_
_entity_poly.entity_id
_entity_poly.type
_entity_poly.pdbx_seq_one_letter_code
_entity_poly.pdbx_strand_id
1 'polypeptide(L)'
;MKRTGILITNLGTPDEATPSALRRYLAEFLWDRRVVDLPRWKWWLILHGIILRTRPAKVAKTYKKVWSSEGGPLLVISKQQRVALQERLQEQFGDDVTVEMGMRYGNPSISSALNSLHAEGVERIIVLPLFPQYSAATTGSTFDAVSDTIRNWRSIPELTFINEYHTNPKYIEALAKSITKHRKFHD
;
A
#
# COMPACT_ATOMS: atom_id res chain seq x y z
N MET A 1 23.15 15.70 -7.36
CA MET A 1 21.69 15.90 -7.26
C MET A 1 21.23 15.21 -5.98
N LYS A 2 20.14 15.63 -5.32
CA LYS A 2 19.64 14.89 -4.16
C LYS A 2 19.01 13.57 -4.62
N ARG A 3 19.42 12.43 -4.07
CA ARG A 3 18.84 11.12 -4.41
C ARG A 3 17.36 11.09 -4.02
N THR A 4 16.50 10.70 -4.95
CA THR A 4 15.05 10.70 -4.79
C THR A 4 14.52 9.27 -4.63
N GLY A 5 13.82 9.01 -3.54
CA GLY A 5 13.09 7.77 -3.31
C GLY A 5 11.63 7.94 -3.68
N ILE A 6 11.07 6.97 -4.39
CA ILE A 6 9.64 6.89 -4.65
C ILE A 6 9.08 5.73 -3.84
N LEU A 7 8.18 6.06 -2.91
CA LEU A 7 7.44 5.09 -2.14
C LEU A 7 6.05 4.92 -2.77
N ILE A 8 5.83 3.81 -3.46
CA ILE A 8 4.46 3.41 -3.83
C ILE A 8 3.79 2.69 -2.66
N THR A 9 2.53 3.02 -2.39
CA THR A 9 1.81 2.39 -1.26
C THR A 9 0.47 1.83 -1.65
N ASN A 10 0.02 0.79 -0.95
CA ASN A 10 -1.31 0.22 -1.14
C ASN A 10 -1.86 -0.29 0.21
N LEU A 11 -3.10 -0.78 0.22
CA LEU A 11 -3.78 -1.23 1.44
C LEU A 11 -2.99 -2.36 2.12
N GLY A 12 -2.45 -3.27 1.32
CA GLY A 12 -1.83 -4.49 1.77
C GLY A 12 -2.78 -5.67 1.88
N THR A 13 -2.19 -6.82 2.18
CA THR A 13 -2.84 -8.13 2.20
C THR A 13 -2.17 -8.96 3.30
N PRO A 14 -2.86 -9.97 3.88
CA PRO A 14 -2.18 -10.95 4.72
C PRO A 14 -0.99 -11.60 3.99
N ASP A 15 -0.02 -12.10 4.75
CA ASP A 15 1.15 -12.83 4.20
C ASP A 15 0.73 -14.17 3.56
N GLU A 16 -0.37 -14.76 4.04
CA GLU A 16 -0.87 -16.07 3.62
C GLU A 16 -2.40 -16.13 3.66
N ALA A 17 -3.00 -17.02 2.85
CA ALA A 17 -4.43 -17.33 2.92
C ALA A 17 -4.80 -18.27 4.09
N THR A 18 -4.15 -18.11 5.25
CA THR A 18 -4.41 -18.86 6.47
C THR A 18 -5.21 -18.02 7.47
N PRO A 19 -6.07 -18.63 8.31
CA PRO A 19 -6.81 -17.88 9.33
C PRO A 19 -5.90 -17.11 10.30
N SER A 20 -4.70 -17.62 10.60
CA SER A 20 -3.73 -16.95 11.48
C SER A 20 -3.16 -15.67 10.86
N ALA A 21 -2.69 -15.72 9.62
CA ALA A 21 -2.19 -14.55 8.91
C ALA A 21 -3.28 -13.49 8.72
N LEU A 22 -4.49 -13.92 8.34
CA LEU A 22 -5.65 -13.03 8.24
C LEU A 22 -6.05 -12.41 9.58
N ARG A 23 -5.92 -13.14 10.69
CA ARG A 23 -6.20 -12.57 12.01
C ARG A 23 -5.23 -11.43 12.33
N ARG A 24 -3.93 -11.59 12.04
CA ARG A 24 -2.92 -10.52 12.24
C ARG A 24 -3.23 -9.31 11.36
N TYR A 25 -3.43 -9.53 10.06
CA TYR A 25 -3.79 -8.49 9.11
C TYR A 25 -5.08 -7.74 9.51
N LEU A 26 -6.15 -8.46 9.85
CA LEU A 26 -7.41 -7.85 10.28
C LEU A 26 -7.28 -7.10 11.60
N ALA A 27 -6.43 -7.58 12.52
CA ALA A 27 -6.18 -6.86 13.77
C ALA A 27 -5.53 -5.50 13.49
N GLU A 28 -4.53 -5.46 12.62
CA GLU A 28 -3.87 -4.21 12.22
C GLU A 28 -4.83 -3.27 11.47
N PHE A 29 -5.47 -3.78 10.41
CA PHE A 29 -6.37 -3.01 9.55
C PHE A 29 -7.54 -2.40 10.32
N LEU A 30 -8.21 -3.22 11.14
CA LEU A 30 -9.40 -2.77 11.84
C LEU A 30 -9.08 -1.98 13.11
N TRP A 31 -7.84 -1.99 13.60
CA TRP A 31 -7.44 -1.17 14.73
C TRP A 31 -7.20 0.30 14.34
N ASP A 32 -7.02 0.59 13.05
CA ASP A 32 -6.83 1.94 12.54
C ASP A 32 -8.06 2.82 12.84
N ARG A 33 -7.80 4.01 13.39
CA ARG A 33 -8.82 5.02 13.75
C ARG A 33 -9.46 5.67 12.52
N ARG A 34 -8.75 5.72 11.39
CA ARG A 34 -9.29 6.21 10.12
C ARG A 34 -10.20 5.21 9.43
N VAL A 35 -10.10 3.92 9.79
CA VAL A 35 -10.96 2.85 9.25
C VAL A 35 -12.19 2.66 10.11
N VAL A 36 -12.02 2.64 11.43
CA VAL A 36 -13.13 2.47 12.38
C VAL A 36 -13.17 3.65 13.32
N ASP A 37 -14.24 4.44 13.27
CA ASP A 37 -14.44 5.61 14.13
C ASP A 37 -15.32 5.27 15.34
N LEU A 38 -14.75 4.51 16.28
CA LEU A 38 -15.37 4.18 17.57
C LEU A 38 -14.39 4.41 18.73
N PRO A 39 -14.88 4.70 19.96
CA PRO A 39 -14.02 4.75 21.14
C PRO A 39 -13.18 3.47 21.28
N ARG A 40 -11.86 3.61 21.44
CA ARG A 40 -10.91 2.47 21.35
C ARG A 40 -11.24 1.32 22.30
N TRP A 41 -11.70 1.60 23.51
CA TRP A 41 -12.06 0.55 24.47
C TRP A 41 -13.30 -0.24 24.03
N LYS A 42 -14.33 0.41 23.47
CA LYS A 42 -15.52 -0.26 22.92
C LYS A 42 -15.13 -1.12 21.72
N TRP A 43 -14.32 -0.55 20.83
CA TRP A 43 -13.90 -1.26 19.63
C TRP A 43 -12.97 -2.43 19.95
N TRP A 44 -12.07 -2.29 20.92
CA TRP A 44 -11.20 -3.37 21.36
C TRP A 44 -11.99 -4.61 21.80
N LEU A 45 -13.06 -4.43 22.58
CA LEU A 45 -13.95 -5.53 22.99
C LEU A 45 -14.60 -6.22 21.79
N ILE A 46 -15.12 -5.45 20.82
CA ILE A 46 -15.77 -5.99 19.62
C ILE A 46 -14.75 -6.70 18.73
N LEU A 47 -13.59 -6.08 18.49
CA LEU A 47 -12.55 -6.57 17.62
C LEU A 47 -11.97 -7.90 18.14
N HIS A 48 -11.50 -7.92 19.40
CA HIS A 48 -10.85 -9.10 19.97
C HIS A 48 -11.82 -10.14 20.52
N GLY A 49 -13.03 -9.74 20.91
CA GLY A 49 -14.07 -10.62 21.43
C GLY A 49 -14.87 -11.35 20.35
N ILE A 50 -15.21 -10.69 19.24
CA ILE A 50 -16.10 -11.25 18.20
C ILE A 50 -15.39 -11.35 16.85
N ILE A 51 -14.89 -10.23 16.32
CA ILE A 51 -14.45 -10.14 14.92
C ILE A 51 -13.25 -11.05 14.66
N LEU A 52 -12.18 -10.91 15.44
CA LEU A 52 -10.96 -11.67 15.22
C LEU A 52 -11.12 -13.17 15.54
N ARG A 53 -12.19 -13.57 16.24
CA ARG A 53 -12.47 -15.00 16.53
C ARG A 53 -13.23 -15.69 15.40
N THR A 54 -14.12 -14.97 14.71
CA THR A 54 -15.03 -15.58 13.73
C THR A 54 -14.68 -15.23 12.29
N ARG A 55 -14.27 -13.99 12.02
CA ARG A 55 -14.08 -13.47 10.66
C ARG A 55 -12.88 -14.07 9.90
N PRO A 56 -11.69 -14.31 10.51
CA PRO A 56 -10.53 -14.79 9.76
C PRO A 56 -10.76 -16.12 9.04
N ALA A 57 -11.42 -17.08 9.69
CA ALA A 57 -11.71 -18.38 9.10
C ALA A 57 -12.66 -18.27 7.89
N LYS A 58 -13.66 -17.38 7.97
CA LYS A 58 -14.59 -17.12 6.86
C LYS A 58 -13.87 -16.45 5.68
N VAL A 59 -13.05 -15.45 5.96
CA VAL A 59 -12.31 -14.68 4.94
C VAL A 59 -11.24 -15.54 4.27
N ALA A 60 -10.57 -16.44 5.01
CA ALA A 60 -9.56 -17.33 4.48
C ALA A 60 -10.07 -18.18 3.31
N LYS A 61 -11.32 -18.65 3.38
CA LYS A 61 -11.94 -19.42 2.29
C LYS A 61 -12.02 -18.61 0.99
N THR A 62 -12.32 -17.32 1.07
CA THR A 62 -12.39 -16.44 -0.10
C THR A 62 -11.01 -16.11 -0.64
N TYR A 63 -10.05 -15.80 0.25
CA TYR A 63 -8.67 -15.52 -0.16
C TYR A 63 -8.04 -16.71 -0.88
N LYS A 64 -8.27 -17.94 -0.40
CA LYS A 64 -7.78 -19.17 -1.05
C LYS A 64 -8.24 -19.33 -2.50
N LYS A 65 -9.39 -18.78 -2.89
CA LYS A 65 -9.89 -18.91 -4.27
C LYS A 65 -9.08 -18.09 -5.28
N VAL A 66 -8.42 -17.04 -4.82
CA VAL A 66 -7.65 -16.10 -5.66
C VAL A 66 -6.15 -16.14 -5.35
N TRP A 67 -5.73 -17.04 -4.46
CA TRP A 67 -4.34 -17.16 -4.05
C TRP A 67 -3.58 -17.99 -5.08
N SER A 68 -2.46 -17.47 -5.58
CA SER A 68 -1.57 -18.21 -6.50
C SER A 68 -0.37 -18.78 -5.74
N SER A 69 0.48 -19.53 -6.44
CA SER A 69 1.80 -19.95 -5.94
C SER A 69 2.71 -18.77 -5.58
N GLU A 70 2.51 -17.61 -6.22
CA GLU A 70 3.30 -16.39 -5.98
C GLU A 70 2.74 -15.53 -4.83
N GLY A 71 1.53 -15.85 -4.34
CA GLY A 71 0.88 -15.18 -3.23
C GLY A 71 -0.46 -14.53 -3.58
N GLY A 72 -0.87 -13.55 -2.76
CA GLY A 72 -2.07 -12.77 -3.01
C GLY A 72 -1.88 -11.82 -4.20
N PRO A 73 -2.88 -11.68 -5.09
CA PRO A 73 -2.74 -10.94 -6.35
C PRO A 73 -2.37 -9.48 -6.15
N LEU A 74 -2.86 -8.83 -5.09
CA LEU A 74 -2.50 -7.45 -4.77
C LEU A 74 -0.99 -7.27 -4.57
N LEU A 75 -0.36 -8.16 -3.79
CA LEU A 75 1.07 -8.08 -3.50
C LEU A 75 1.90 -8.41 -4.74
N VAL A 76 1.50 -9.44 -5.49
CA VAL A 76 2.16 -9.85 -6.74
C VAL A 76 2.15 -8.70 -7.75
N ILE A 77 0.99 -8.13 -8.03
CA ILE A 77 0.84 -7.01 -8.97
C ILE A 77 1.60 -5.78 -8.47
N SER A 78 1.53 -5.47 -7.17
CA SER A 78 2.28 -4.32 -6.62
C SER A 78 3.80 -4.50 -6.77
N LYS A 79 4.32 -5.73 -6.61
CA LYS A 79 5.75 -6.03 -6.82
C LYS A 79 6.14 -5.82 -8.28
N GLN A 80 5.31 -6.28 -9.21
CA GLN A 80 5.51 -6.05 -10.64
C GLN A 80 5.48 -4.56 -10.98
N GLN A 81 4.54 -3.79 -10.41
CA GLN A 81 4.46 -2.34 -10.58
C GLN A 81 5.71 -1.62 -10.04
N ARG A 82 6.22 -2.04 -8.87
CA ARG A 82 7.47 -1.50 -8.30
C ARG A 82 8.65 -1.69 -9.25
N VAL A 83 8.82 -2.91 -9.77
CA VAL A 83 9.93 -3.25 -10.70
C VAL A 83 9.80 -2.47 -12.00
N ALA A 84 8.62 -2.49 -12.63
CA ALA A 84 8.40 -1.77 -13.89
C ALA A 84 8.57 -0.25 -13.74
N LEU A 85 8.17 0.32 -12.60
CA LEU A 85 8.37 1.74 -12.30
C LEU A 85 9.85 2.06 -12.07
N GLN A 86 10.59 1.19 -11.35
CA GLN A 86 12.02 1.34 -11.13
C GLN A 86 12.79 1.36 -12.45
N GLU A 87 12.55 0.38 -13.33
CA GLU A 87 13.20 0.27 -14.64
C GLU A 87 12.93 1.53 -15.48
N ARG A 88 11.66 1.92 -15.59
CA ARG A 88 11.23 3.10 -16.35
C ARG A 88 11.88 4.40 -15.88
N LEU A 89 12.10 4.54 -14.57
CA LEU A 89 12.69 5.75 -14.00
C LEU A 89 14.21 5.73 -14.05
N GLN A 90 14.84 4.56 -13.91
CA GLN A 90 16.28 4.40 -14.13
C GLN A 90 16.67 4.73 -15.57
N GLU A 91 15.85 4.39 -16.57
CA GLU A 91 16.06 4.80 -17.96
C GLU A 91 16.18 6.33 -18.12
N GLN A 92 15.50 7.12 -17.28
CA GLN A 92 15.43 8.58 -17.41
C GLN A 92 16.36 9.31 -16.43
N PHE A 93 16.55 8.77 -15.23
CA PHE A 93 17.21 9.44 -14.12
C PHE A 93 18.41 8.65 -13.56
N GLY A 94 18.69 7.45 -14.08
CA GLY A 94 19.77 6.59 -13.58
C GLY A 94 19.59 6.20 -12.11
N ASP A 95 20.70 6.09 -11.39
CA ASP A 95 20.75 5.67 -9.99
C ASP A 95 20.32 6.77 -8.99
N ASP A 96 20.02 7.98 -9.48
CA ASP A 96 19.51 9.08 -8.64
C ASP A 96 18.06 8.82 -8.17
N VAL A 97 17.38 7.80 -8.71
CA VAL A 97 16.01 7.42 -8.34
C VAL A 97 15.92 5.94 -7.93
N THR A 98 15.35 5.71 -6.75
CA THR A 98 15.06 4.35 -6.24
C THR A 98 13.57 4.23 -5.90
N VAL A 99 12.99 3.05 -6.12
CA VAL A 99 11.56 2.77 -5.95
C VAL A 99 11.32 1.65 -4.96
N GLU A 100 10.63 2.00 -3.88
CA GLU A 100 10.23 1.08 -2.83
C GLU A 100 8.71 0.95 -2.73
N MET A 101 8.25 -0.16 -2.17
CA MET A 101 6.82 -0.43 -1.98
C MET A 101 6.50 -0.72 -0.51
N GLY A 102 5.50 -0.01 0.01
CA GLY A 102 5.03 -0.19 1.39
C GLY A 102 3.52 -0.42 1.45
N MET A 103 3.13 -1.51 2.08
CA MET A 103 1.75 -1.80 2.44
C MET A 103 1.36 -1.03 3.69
N ARG A 104 0.15 -0.48 3.70
CA ARG A 104 -0.41 0.16 4.88
C ARG A 104 -0.63 -0.86 5.99
N TYR A 105 -1.10 -2.07 5.66
CA TYR A 105 -1.27 -3.18 6.60
C TYR A 105 -0.60 -4.44 6.06
N GLY A 106 0.16 -5.13 6.90
CA GLY A 106 0.95 -6.30 6.50
C GLY A 106 2.31 -5.96 5.86
N ASN A 107 2.88 -6.91 5.11
CA ASN A 107 4.26 -6.86 4.63
C ASN A 107 4.37 -6.76 3.09
N PRO A 108 5.40 -6.09 2.57
CA PRO A 108 6.34 -5.19 3.28
C PRO A 108 5.61 -3.95 3.81
N SER A 109 5.95 -3.48 5.01
CA SER A 109 5.26 -2.32 5.61
C SER A 109 5.78 -0.98 5.06
N ILE A 110 4.99 0.08 5.15
CA ILE A 110 5.44 1.46 4.87
C ILE A 110 6.70 1.81 5.67
N SER A 111 6.76 1.42 6.94
CA SER A 111 7.90 1.71 7.80
C SER A 111 9.18 1.04 7.31
N SER A 112 9.12 -0.25 6.97
CA SER A 112 10.26 -0.98 6.41
C SER A 112 10.73 -0.40 5.07
N ALA A 113 9.80 -0.02 4.19
CA ALA A 113 10.12 0.56 2.89
C ALA A 113 10.79 1.93 3.04
N LEU A 114 10.28 2.79 3.92
CA LEU A 114 10.88 4.09 4.23
C LEU A 114 12.29 3.93 4.83
N ASN A 115 12.49 2.98 5.73
CA ASN A 115 13.80 2.72 6.31
C ASN A 115 14.80 2.19 5.27
N SER A 116 14.35 1.41 4.28
CA SER A 116 15.16 1.00 3.12
C SER A 116 15.65 2.22 2.34
N LEU A 117 14.74 3.12 1.96
CA LEU A 117 15.08 4.39 1.29
C LEU A 117 16.05 5.25 2.12
N HIS A 118 15.81 5.33 3.43
CA HIS A 118 16.67 6.09 4.34
C HIS A 118 18.09 5.53 4.40
N ALA A 119 18.23 4.19 4.47
CA ALA A 119 19.52 3.51 4.45
C ALA A 119 20.29 3.71 3.14
N GLU A 120 19.59 3.92 2.03
CA GLU A 120 20.18 4.27 0.73
C GLU A 120 20.63 5.74 0.60
N GLY A 121 20.46 6.56 1.65
CA GLY A 121 20.84 7.96 1.65
C GLY A 121 19.87 8.84 0.85
N VAL A 122 18.60 8.42 0.71
CA VAL A 122 17.57 9.24 0.06
C VAL A 122 17.29 10.50 0.88
N GLU A 123 17.36 11.65 0.22
CA GLU A 123 17.11 12.96 0.84
C GLU A 123 15.76 13.57 0.43
N ARG A 124 15.13 13.03 -0.63
CA ARG A 124 13.80 13.42 -1.10
C ARG A 124 12.93 12.19 -1.29
N ILE A 125 11.75 12.18 -0.69
CA ILE A 125 10.78 11.09 -0.81
C ILE A 125 9.51 11.60 -1.49
N ILE A 126 9.10 10.91 -2.55
CA ILE A 126 7.79 11.06 -3.17
C ILE A 126 6.93 9.87 -2.76
N VAL A 127 5.86 10.11 -2.03
CA VAL A 127 4.88 9.08 -1.67
C VAL A 127 3.74 9.09 -2.67
N LEU A 128 3.53 7.96 -3.33
CA LEU A 128 2.45 7.72 -4.28
C LEU A 128 1.55 6.58 -3.77
N PRO A 129 0.47 6.90 -3.04
CA PRO A 129 -0.59 5.93 -2.77
C PRO A 129 -1.21 5.45 -4.08
N LEU A 130 -1.34 4.14 -4.27
CA LEU A 130 -1.98 3.53 -5.44
C LEU A 130 -3.52 3.58 -5.33
N PHE A 131 -4.03 4.66 -4.73
CA PHE A 131 -5.43 5.03 -4.62
C PHE A 131 -5.63 6.34 -5.38
N PRO A 132 -6.20 6.32 -6.60
CA PRO A 132 -6.37 7.52 -7.41
C PRO A 132 -7.29 8.56 -6.76
N GLN A 133 -8.32 8.11 -6.04
CA GLN A 133 -9.25 8.94 -5.30
C GLN A 133 -8.86 9.00 -3.82
N TYR A 134 -8.87 10.20 -3.24
CA TYR A 134 -8.62 10.36 -1.81
C TYR A 134 -9.72 9.72 -0.97
N SER A 135 -9.32 9.06 0.11
CA SER A 135 -10.19 8.73 1.24
C SER A 135 -9.39 8.76 2.54
N ALA A 136 -10.05 9.17 3.62
CA ALA A 136 -9.44 9.17 4.95
C ALA A 136 -8.98 7.76 5.35
N ALA A 137 -9.76 6.72 5.04
CA ALA A 137 -9.48 5.33 5.42
C ALA A 137 -8.34 4.69 4.60
N THR A 138 -7.94 5.30 3.48
CA THR A 138 -6.84 4.82 2.62
C THR A 138 -5.69 5.82 2.61
N THR A 139 -5.77 6.87 1.80
CA THR A 139 -4.71 7.86 1.63
C THR A 139 -4.38 8.60 2.93
N GLY A 140 -5.39 8.96 3.71
CA GLY A 140 -5.18 9.55 5.04
C GLY A 140 -4.47 8.60 6.00
N SER A 141 -4.81 7.32 5.97
CA SER A 141 -4.21 6.28 6.83
C SER A 141 -2.75 6.01 6.41
N THR A 142 -2.47 6.01 5.12
CA THR A 142 -1.11 5.99 4.58
C THR A 142 -0.29 7.19 5.06
N PHE A 143 -0.86 8.40 5.02
CA PHE A 143 -0.18 9.61 5.49
C PHE A 143 0.21 9.49 6.97
N ASP A 144 -0.67 8.96 7.81
CA ASP A 144 -0.36 8.73 9.23
C ASP A 144 0.81 7.75 9.39
N ALA A 145 0.81 6.62 8.68
CA ALA A 145 1.88 5.62 8.76
C ALA A 145 3.25 6.17 8.29
N VAL A 146 3.26 7.00 7.24
CA VAL A 146 4.46 7.69 6.77
C VAL A 146 4.95 8.68 7.84
N SER A 147 4.05 9.51 8.36
CA SER A 147 4.36 10.52 9.37
C SER A 147 4.87 9.89 10.67
N ASP A 148 4.23 8.81 11.12
CA ASP A 148 4.62 8.05 12.30
C ASP A 148 6.00 7.41 12.17
N THR A 149 6.44 7.08 10.95
CA THR A 149 7.79 6.58 10.69
C THR A 149 8.80 7.73 10.67
N ILE A 150 8.57 8.74 9.84
CA ILE A 150 9.51 9.84 9.61
C ILE A 150 9.72 10.69 10.85
N ARG A 151 8.71 10.86 11.73
CA ARG A 151 8.86 11.63 12.97
C ARG A 151 9.94 11.08 13.91
N ASN A 152 10.34 9.82 13.76
CA ASN A 152 11.38 9.19 14.58
C ASN A 152 12.78 9.37 13.97
N TRP A 153 12.90 9.92 12.76
CA TRP A 153 14.19 10.14 12.11
C TRP A 153 14.81 11.46 12.57
N ARG A 154 16.14 11.46 12.76
CA ARG A 154 16.88 12.68 13.14
C ARG A 154 16.92 13.72 12.03
N SER A 155 17.05 13.28 10.79
CA SER A 155 17.04 14.13 9.59
C SER A 155 15.80 13.81 8.78
N ILE A 156 14.92 14.79 8.62
CA ILE A 156 13.67 14.66 7.88
C ILE A 156 13.97 14.95 6.39
N PRO A 157 13.64 14.04 5.46
CA PRO A 157 13.83 14.29 4.03
C PRO A 157 12.81 15.32 3.50
N GLU A 158 13.08 15.86 2.32
CA GLU A 158 12.04 16.56 1.55
C GLU A 158 10.91 15.56 1.23
N LEU A 159 9.68 15.86 1.64
CA LEU A 159 8.54 14.95 1.48
C LEU A 159 7.49 15.55 0.54
N THR A 160 7.23 14.86 -0.56
CA THR A 160 6.10 15.14 -1.46
C THR A 160 5.11 14.00 -1.33
N PHE A 161 3.89 14.30 -0.88
CA PHE A 161 2.83 13.30 -0.74
C PHE A 161 1.72 13.55 -1.77
N ILE A 162 1.47 12.58 -2.65
CA ILE A 162 0.45 12.69 -3.70
C ILE A 162 -0.90 12.27 -3.10
N ASN A 163 -1.76 13.24 -2.83
CA ASN A 163 -3.06 13.01 -2.18
C ASN A 163 -4.08 12.31 -3.09
N GLU A 164 -4.11 12.68 -4.38
CA GLU A 164 -5.03 12.14 -5.38
C GLU A 164 -4.54 12.44 -6.79
N TYR A 165 -4.96 11.62 -7.74
CA TYR A 165 -4.61 11.77 -9.16
C TYR A 165 -5.67 11.20 -10.10
N HIS A 166 -6.92 11.03 -9.63
CA HIS A 166 -8.02 10.47 -10.42
C HIS A 166 -8.38 11.31 -11.66
N THR A 167 -8.10 12.62 -11.65
CA THR A 167 -8.27 13.53 -12.80
C THR A 167 -7.04 13.60 -13.71
N ASN A 168 -5.97 12.87 -13.42
CA ASN A 168 -4.77 12.89 -14.24
C ASN A 168 -5.07 12.35 -15.65
N PRO A 169 -4.78 13.10 -16.73
CA PRO A 169 -5.10 12.67 -18.09
C PRO A 169 -4.48 11.31 -18.47
N LYS A 170 -3.27 11.01 -18.01
CA LYS A 170 -2.60 9.72 -18.29
C LYS A 170 -3.26 8.56 -17.54
N TYR A 171 -3.77 8.80 -16.33
CA TYR A 171 -4.54 7.80 -15.58
C TYR A 171 -5.87 7.51 -16.29
N ILE A 172 -6.60 8.55 -16.69
CA ILE A 172 -7.86 8.42 -17.45
C ILE A 172 -7.62 7.68 -18.76
N GLU A 173 -6.56 8.02 -19.49
CA GLU A 173 -6.18 7.35 -20.73
C GLU A 173 -5.88 5.85 -20.51
N ALA A 174 -5.15 5.50 -19.45
CA ALA A 174 -4.87 4.11 -19.10
C ALA A 174 -6.15 3.30 -18.80
N LEU A 175 -7.10 3.90 -18.07
CA LEU A 175 -8.42 3.30 -17.83
C LEU A 175 -9.21 3.12 -19.12
N ALA A 176 -9.29 4.16 -19.95
CA ALA A 176 -9.99 4.12 -21.23
C ALA A 176 -9.44 3.01 -22.14
N LYS A 177 -8.10 2.90 -22.23
CA LYS A 177 -7.43 1.82 -22.98
C LYS A 177 -7.78 0.44 -22.44
N SER A 178 -7.83 0.26 -21.13
CA SER A 178 -8.22 -1.02 -20.52
C SER A 178 -9.65 -1.42 -20.91
N ILE A 179 -10.59 -0.47 -20.86
CA ILE A 179 -11.99 -0.69 -21.27
C ILE A 179 -12.09 -1.03 -22.76
N THR A 180 -11.44 -0.23 -23.63
CA THR A 180 -11.46 -0.48 -25.08
C THR A 180 -10.85 -1.82 -25.43
N LYS A 181 -9.75 -2.21 -24.77
CA LYS A 181 -9.12 -3.53 -24.99
C LYS A 181 -10.05 -4.67 -24.59
N HIS A 182 -10.77 -4.53 -23.48
CA HIS A 182 -11.73 -5.54 -23.03
C HIS A 182 -12.90 -5.68 -24.01
N ARG A 183 -13.49 -4.57 -24.48
CA ARG A 183 -14.60 -4.61 -25.46
C ARG A 183 -14.19 -5.34 -26.75
N LYS A 184 -13.02 -4.99 -27.31
CA LYS A 184 -12.48 -5.65 -28.51
C LYS A 184 -12.23 -7.16 -28.38
N PHE A 185 -12.13 -7.69 -27.15
CA PHE A 185 -11.95 -9.12 -26.93
C PHE A 185 -13.30 -9.87 -26.87
N HIS A 186 -14.39 -9.16 -26.59
CA HIS A 186 -15.73 -9.71 -26.43
C HIS A 186 -16.69 -9.39 -27.60
N ASP A 187 -16.27 -8.50 -28.50
CA ASP A 187 -16.88 -8.27 -29.81
C ASP A 187 -16.21 -9.17 -30.87
#